data_AF-A0A350AEB4-F1
#
_entry.id   AF-A0A350AEB4-F1
#
_cell.length_a   1.000
_cell.length_b   1.000
_cell.length_c   1.000
_cell.angle_alpha   90.00
_cell.angle_beta   90.00
_cell.angle_gamma   90.00
#
_symmetry.space_group_name_H-M   'P 1'
#
loop_
_entity.id
_entity.type
_entity.pdbx_description
1 polymer ?
#
loop_
_entity_poly.entity_id
_entity_poly.type
_entity_poly.pdbx_seq_one_letter_code
_entity_poly.pdbx_strand_id
1 'polypeptide(L)'
;VIGCGGFAALSGSSVASALTMGKVSLAQMDRFNYDTRLSTGVVAAGGTLGILIPPSTGFVIYAILTEQSIGRLFLAGVLPGILLLMAFLLVIAILCWIKPELGPRGPITSWSEKAHAMLGAIPIISVVLVTIGGIYGGFFSPVEAAGVGAGLVILYGMITRQLTLAAIREAGRDSVVTTATVMLILISAHLINPFLALSHIPTVVGEALAALHLGVYGTLAVILLIYMVLGCFLEGFA
;
A
#
# COMPACT_ATOMS: atom_id res chain seq x y z
N VAL A 1 -7.10 9.14 5.24
CA VAL A 1 -5.76 8.57 5.52
C VAL A 1 -5.80 7.30 6.38
N ILE A 2 -6.27 7.32 7.64
CA ILE A 2 -6.29 6.09 8.48
C ILE A 2 -7.07 4.95 7.83
N GLY A 3 -8.27 5.23 7.30
CA GLY A 3 -9.05 4.25 6.55
C GLY A 3 -8.32 3.73 5.31
N CYS A 4 -7.64 4.61 4.56
CA CYS A 4 -6.78 4.22 3.44
C CYS A 4 -5.62 3.34 3.87
N GLY A 5 -4.95 3.65 4.99
CA GLY A 5 -3.84 2.86 5.52
C GLY A 5 -4.29 1.48 6.04
N GLY A 6 -5.46 1.41 6.68
CA GLY A 6 -6.04 0.14 7.12
C GLY A 6 -6.51 -0.73 5.94
N PHE A 7 -7.14 -0.13 4.94
CA PHE A 7 -7.56 -0.85 3.72
C PHE A 7 -6.36 -1.21 2.83
N ALA A 8 -5.31 -0.38 2.80
CA ALA A 8 -4.04 -0.65 2.16
C ALA A 8 -3.42 -1.93 2.70
N ALA A 9 -3.37 -2.09 4.02
CA ALA A 9 -2.90 -3.31 4.67
C ALA A 9 -3.71 -4.56 4.29
N LEU A 10 -4.94 -4.43 3.79
CA LEU A 10 -5.74 -5.56 3.34
C LEU A 10 -5.57 -5.82 1.84
N SER A 11 -5.67 -4.78 1.04
CA SER A 11 -5.71 -4.86 -0.42
C SER A 11 -4.34 -4.94 -1.06
N GLY A 12 -3.30 -4.43 -0.40
CA GLY A 12 -1.94 -4.34 -0.93
C GLY A 12 -1.82 -3.58 -2.26
N SER A 13 -2.83 -2.76 -2.61
CA SER A 13 -2.89 -1.94 -3.83
C SER A 13 -3.22 -0.49 -3.49
N SER A 14 -2.44 0.42 -4.08
CA SER A 14 -2.61 1.86 -3.86
C SER A 14 -3.83 2.38 -4.60
N VAL A 15 -4.05 1.90 -5.83
CA VAL A 15 -5.19 2.31 -6.66
C VAL A 15 -6.50 1.79 -6.07
N ALA A 16 -6.57 0.52 -5.67
CA ALA A 16 -7.75 -0.05 -5.05
C ALA A 16 -8.12 0.68 -3.74
N SER A 17 -7.11 1.04 -2.95
CA SER A 17 -7.28 1.83 -1.72
C SER A 17 -7.84 3.22 -2.00
N ALA A 18 -7.27 3.95 -2.96
CA ALA A 18 -7.73 5.29 -3.33
C ALA A 18 -9.16 5.27 -3.88
N LEU A 19 -9.49 4.31 -4.75
CA LEU A 19 -10.82 4.19 -5.36
C LEU A 19 -11.88 3.80 -4.34
N THR A 20 -11.61 2.77 -3.54
CA THR A 20 -12.59 2.25 -2.57
C THR A 20 -12.82 3.26 -1.47
N MET A 21 -11.75 3.74 -0.83
CA MET A 21 -11.89 4.71 0.25
C MET A 21 -12.37 6.06 -0.27
N GLY A 22 -11.92 6.50 -1.44
CA GLY A 22 -12.38 7.75 -2.04
C GLY A 22 -13.89 7.77 -2.27
N LYS A 23 -14.48 6.69 -2.78
CA LYS A 23 -15.93 6.59 -3.00
C LYS A 23 -16.74 6.77 -1.71
N VAL A 24 -16.33 6.15 -0.61
CA VAL A 24 -17.04 6.27 0.68
C VAL A 24 -16.68 7.53 1.46
N SER A 25 -15.40 7.93 1.47
CA SER A 25 -14.94 9.05 2.29
C SER A 25 -15.26 10.40 1.68
N LEU A 26 -15.11 10.59 0.37
CA LEU A 26 -15.37 11.88 -0.27
C LEU A 26 -16.85 12.28 -0.13
N ALA A 27 -17.77 11.34 -0.31
CA ALA A 27 -19.20 11.58 -0.12
C ALA A 27 -19.56 11.99 1.32
N GLN A 28 -18.91 11.40 2.32
CA GLN A 28 -19.13 11.80 3.72
C GLN A 28 -18.46 13.14 4.06
N MET A 29 -17.25 13.39 3.56
CA MET A 29 -16.55 14.67 3.76
C MET A 29 -17.34 15.84 3.15
N ASP A 30 -17.92 15.63 1.97
CA ASP A 30 -18.81 16.58 1.31
C ASP A 30 -20.08 16.85 2.14
N ARG A 31 -20.72 15.79 2.67
CA ARG A 31 -21.86 15.93 3.60
C ARG A 31 -21.55 16.78 4.84
N PHE A 32 -20.31 16.74 5.32
CA PHE A 32 -19.85 17.55 6.46
C PHE A 32 -19.26 18.91 6.03
N ASN A 33 -19.38 19.31 4.76
CA ASN A 33 -18.86 20.56 4.21
C ASN A 33 -17.34 20.73 4.34
N TYR A 34 -16.56 19.65 4.17
CA TYR A 34 -15.11 19.75 4.10
C TYR A 34 -14.67 20.42 2.79
N ASP A 35 -13.56 21.15 2.84
CA ASP A 35 -12.98 21.72 1.63
C ASP A 35 -12.55 20.60 0.66
N THR A 36 -12.92 20.77 -0.62
CA THR A 36 -12.67 19.76 -1.66
C THR A 36 -11.18 19.52 -1.88
N ARG A 37 -10.32 20.53 -1.72
CA ARG A 37 -8.86 20.39 -1.88
C ARG A 37 -8.28 19.56 -0.75
N LEU A 38 -8.71 19.79 0.50
CA LEU A 38 -8.31 18.93 1.60
C LEU A 38 -8.81 17.50 1.38
N SER A 39 -10.09 17.34 1.06
CA SER A 39 -10.75 16.03 0.91
C SER A 39 -10.12 15.16 -0.18
N THR A 40 -9.90 15.74 -1.36
CA THR A 40 -9.24 15.03 -2.47
C THR A 40 -7.75 14.79 -2.18
N GLY A 41 -7.06 15.75 -1.57
CA GLY A 41 -5.65 15.61 -1.16
C GLY A 41 -5.42 14.49 -0.15
N VAL A 42 -6.27 14.34 0.86
CA VAL A 42 -6.11 13.27 1.87
C VAL A 42 -6.44 11.88 1.35
N VAL A 43 -7.29 11.77 0.33
CA VAL A 43 -7.55 10.48 -0.35
C VAL A 43 -6.39 10.15 -1.28
N ALA A 44 -5.89 11.13 -2.06
CA ALA A 44 -4.74 10.94 -2.93
C ALA A 44 -3.49 10.54 -2.13
N ALA A 45 -3.13 11.29 -1.09
CA ALA A 45 -2.02 10.95 -0.20
C ALA A 45 -2.26 9.67 0.59
N GLY A 46 -3.49 9.43 1.05
CA GLY A 46 -3.85 8.20 1.75
C GLY A 46 -3.69 6.96 0.88
N GLY A 47 -3.99 7.06 -0.42
CA GLY A 47 -3.84 5.97 -1.39
C GLY A 47 -2.39 5.52 -1.55
N THR A 48 -1.41 6.43 -1.46
CA THR A 48 0.02 6.09 -1.60
C THR A 48 0.56 5.26 -0.43
N LEU A 49 -0.18 5.15 0.68
CA LEU A 49 0.17 4.22 1.77
C LEU A 49 -0.05 2.76 1.38
N GLY A 50 -0.85 2.50 0.33
CA GLY A 50 -1.12 1.19 -0.29
C GLY A 50 0.11 0.33 -0.48
N ILE A 51 1.14 0.92 -1.08
CA ILE A 51 2.36 0.20 -1.42
C ILE A 51 3.28 -0.02 -0.22
N LEU A 52 3.18 0.82 0.81
CA LEU A 52 4.15 0.88 1.91
C LEU A 52 3.72 0.06 3.13
N ILE A 53 2.41 -0.04 3.42
CA ILE A 53 1.88 -0.77 4.57
C ILE A 53 1.64 -2.24 4.17
N PRO A 54 2.35 -3.20 4.76
CA PRO A 54 2.19 -4.62 4.42
C PRO A 54 0.85 -5.23 4.84
N PRO A 55 0.42 -6.33 4.19
CA PRO A 55 0.92 -6.92 2.94
C PRO A 55 0.76 -6.00 1.70
N SER A 56 1.78 -5.95 0.84
CA SER A 56 1.82 -5.07 -0.34
C SER A 56 2.26 -5.81 -1.59
N THR A 57 1.46 -5.72 -2.67
CA THR A 57 1.77 -6.34 -3.97
C THR A 57 3.04 -5.76 -4.57
N GLY A 58 3.25 -4.44 -4.46
CA GLY A 58 4.46 -3.78 -4.96
C GLY A 58 5.75 -4.31 -4.31
N PHE A 59 5.71 -4.56 -3.00
CA PHE A 59 6.84 -5.19 -2.30
C PHE A 59 7.07 -6.64 -2.72
N VAL A 60 6.01 -7.41 -2.97
CA VAL A 60 6.17 -8.77 -3.50
C VAL A 60 6.88 -8.75 -4.85
N ILE A 61 6.46 -7.88 -5.77
CA ILE A 61 7.08 -7.75 -7.10
C ILE A 61 8.55 -7.34 -6.95
N TYR A 62 8.84 -6.30 -6.16
CA TYR A 62 10.20 -5.84 -5.93
C TYR A 62 11.08 -6.95 -5.33
N ALA A 63 10.57 -7.68 -4.34
CA ALA A 63 11.30 -8.76 -3.71
C ALA A 63 11.61 -9.90 -4.70
N ILE A 64 10.69 -10.24 -5.60
CA ILE A 64 10.93 -11.24 -6.65
C ILE A 64 12.00 -10.75 -7.64
N LEU A 65 11.89 -9.52 -8.13
CA LEU A 65 12.83 -8.95 -9.09
C LEU A 65 14.25 -8.76 -8.55
N THR A 66 14.36 -8.49 -7.25
CA THR A 66 15.65 -8.27 -6.56
C THR A 66 16.13 -9.49 -5.79
N GLU A 67 15.43 -10.61 -5.94
CA GLU A 67 15.70 -11.88 -5.25
C GLU A 67 15.82 -11.70 -3.72
N GLN A 68 15.07 -10.76 -3.15
CA GLN A 68 15.03 -10.47 -1.72
C GLN A 68 13.93 -11.26 -1.00
N SER A 69 14.08 -11.39 0.32
CA SER A 69 13.04 -11.99 1.16
C SER A 69 11.84 -11.05 1.29
N ILE A 70 10.66 -11.50 0.83
CA ILE A 70 9.38 -10.78 0.97
C ILE A 70 9.11 -10.43 2.44
N GLY A 71 9.31 -11.39 3.36
CA GLY A 71 9.07 -11.17 4.79
C GLY A 71 9.95 -10.08 5.40
N ARG A 72 11.23 -10.01 5.00
CA ARG A 72 12.13 -8.93 5.44
C ARG A 72 11.71 -7.57 4.89
N LEU A 73 11.26 -7.53 3.63
CA LEU A 73 10.81 -6.29 3.00
C LEU A 73 9.51 -5.78 3.63
N PHE A 74 8.59 -6.68 3.96
CA PHE A 74 7.40 -6.33 4.74
C PHE A 74 7.79 -5.71 6.09
N LEU A 75 8.73 -6.33 6.82
CA LEU A 75 9.21 -5.77 8.09
C LEU A 75 9.85 -4.40 7.91
N ALA A 76 10.68 -4.24 6.88
CA ALA A 76 11.32 -2.98 6.53
C ALA A 76 10.30 -1.88 6.16
N GLY A 77 9.14 -2.27 5.63
CA GLY A 77 8.06 -1.36 5.25
C GLY A 77 7.19 -0.84 6.39
N VAL A 78 7.10 -1.57 7.51
CA VAL A 78 6.22 -1.18 8.64
C VAL A 78 6.61 0.17 9.22
N LEU A 79 7.89 0.36 9.53
CA LEU A 79 8.40 1.61 10.11
C LEU A 79 8.15 2.83 9.21
N PRO A 80 8.59 2.84 7.92
CA PRO A 80 8.31 3.97 7.03
C PRO A 80 6.81 4.14 6.76
N GLY A 81 6.02 3.06 6.72
CA GLY A 81 4.56 3.11 6.57
C GLY A 81 3.88 3.87 7.70
N ILE A 82 4.22 3.52 8.94
CA ILE A 82 3.69 4.21 10.14
C ILE A 82 4.19 5.65 10.19
N LEU A 83 5.48 5.89 9.90
CA LEU A 83 6.05 7.23 9.90
C LEU A 83 5.34 8.15 8.90
N LEU A 84 5.09 7.66 7.68
CA LEU A 84 4.38 8.41 6.65
C LEU A 84 2.91 8.64 7.00
N LEU A 85 2.23 7.63 7.56
CA LEU A 85 0.87 7.76 8.09
C LEU A 85 0.79 8.86 9.14
N MET A 86 1.73 8.87 10.10
CA MET A 86 1.81 9.89 11.16
C MET A 86 2.12 11.26 10.59
N ALA A 87 3.03 11.36 9.61
CA ALA A 87 3.34 12.61 8.93
C ALA A 87 2.12 13.20 8.21
N PHE A 88 1.34 12.37 7.51
CA PHE A 88 0.09 12.82 6.88
C PHE A 88 -0.94 13.28 7.90
N LEU A 89 -1.10 12.56 9.01
CA LEU A 89 -2.00 12.98 10.09
C LEU A 89 -1.58 14.31 10.71
N LEU A 90 -0.28 14.51 10.92
CA LEU A 90 0.29 15.75 11.43
C LEU A 90 0.01 16.92 10.48
N VAL A 91 0.27 16.75 9.19
CA VAL A 91 0.02 17.78 8.17
C VAL A 91 -1.46 18.14 8.13
N ILE A 92 -2.36 17.16 8.13
CA ILE A 92 -3.81 17.40 8.15
C ILE A 92 -4.22 18.15 9.42
N ALA A 93 -3.72 17.75 10.59
CA ALA A 93 -4.02 18.39 11.85
C ALA A 93 -3.55 19.86 11.88
N ILE A 94 -2.34 20.12 11.38
CA ILE A 94 -1.79 21.48 11.26
C ILE A 94 -2.65 22.33 10.31
N LEU A 95 -3.02 21.79 9.14
CA LEU A 95 -3.85 22.51 8.17
C LEU A 95 -5.23 22.87 8.74
N CYS A 96 -5.90 21.92 9.40
CA CYS A 96 -7.19 22.18 10.05
C CYS A 96 -7.07 23.10 11.27
N TRP A 97 -5.91 23.16 11.93
CA TRP A 97 -5.68 24.10 13.03
C TRP A 97 -5.47 25.53 12.54
N ILE A 98 -4.70 25.71 11.46
CA ILE A 98 -4.46 27.04 10.85
C ILE A 98 -5.71 27.53 10.10
N LYS A 99 -6.41 26.65 9.39
CA LYS A 99 -7.63 26.95 8.63
C LYS A 99 -8.75 25.97 8.99
N PRO A 100 -9.52 26.26 10.06
CA PRO A 100 -10.62 25.42 10.51
C PRO A 100 -11.73 25.22 9.46
N GLU A 101 -11.84 26.15 8.52
CA GLU A 101 -12.73 26.09 7.36
C GLU A 101 -12.44 24.91 6.43
N LEU A 102 -11.21 24.38 6.41
CA LEU A 102 -10.87 23.21 5.59
C LEU A 102 -11.51 21.91 6.09
N GLY A 103 -11.74 21.81 7.40
CA GLY A 103 -12.25 20.62 8.06
C GLY A 103 -13.16 21.01 9.23
N PRO A 104 -14.40 21.44 8.96
CA PRO A 104 -15.33 21.88 9.99
C PRO A 104 -15.58 20.75 11.00
N ARG A 105 -15.80 21.15 12.25
CA ARG A 105 -16.02 20.21 13.35
C ARG A 105 -17.31 19.43 13.12
N GLY A 106 -17.19 18.11 13.08
CA GLY A 106 -18.33 17.21 13.05
C GLY A 106 -19.11 17.20 14.38
N PRO A 107 -20.28 16.53 14.40
CA PRO A 107 -21.07 16.35 15.62
C PRO A 107 -20.26 15.66 16.73
N ILE A 108 -20.54 16.05 17.97
CA ILE A 108 -19.89 15.46 19.15
C ILE A 108 -20.28 13.98 19.21
N THR A 109 -19.28 13.11 19.18
CA THR A 109 -19.45 11.66 19.30
C THR A 109 -18.97 11.18 20.66
N SER A 110 -19.72 10.25 21.26
CA SER A 110 -19.38 9.66 22.55
C SER A 110 -18.26 8.62 22.43
N TRP A 111 -17.56 8.34 23.53
CA TRP A 111 -16.52 7.29 23.54
C TRP A 111 -17.10 5.89 23.27
N SER A 112 -18.35 5.62 23.66
CA SER A 112 -19.04 4.37 23.38
C SER A 112 -19.36 4.19 21.89
N GLU A 113 -19.74 5.26 21.19
CA GLU A 113 -19.93 5.27 19.73
C GLU A 113 -18.63 4.98 18.98
N LYS A 114 -17.53 5.61 19.41
CA LYS A 114 -16.20 5.37 18.83
C LYS A 114 -15.75 3.91 19.01
N ALA A 115 -15.95 3.36 20.21
CA ALA A 115 -15.63 1.96 20.49
C ALA A 115 -16.48 0.99 19.66
N HIS A 116 -17.78 1.24 19.53
CA HIS A 116 -18.66 0.43 18.68
C HIS A 116 -18.28 0.51 17.20
N ALA A 117 -17.92 1.69 16.70
CA ALA A 117 -17.45 1.85 15.33
C ALA A 117 -16.15 1.07 15.07
N MET A 118 -15.25 1.01 16.06
CA MET A 118 -14.01 0.21 15.98
C MET A 118 -14.27 -1.30 15.88
N LEU A 119 -15.38 -1.81 16.43
CA LEU A 119 -15.72 -3.24 16.31
C LEU A 119 -15.86 -3.67 14.85
N GLY A 120 -16.30 -2.77 13.96
CA GLY A 120 -16.40 -3.03 12.52
C GLY A 120 -15.05 -3.24 11.82
N ALA A 121 -13.95 -2.74 12.39
CA ALA A 121 -12.60 -2.89 11.83
C ALA A 121 -11.88 -4.16 12.30
N ILE A 122 -12.41 -4.86 13.33
CA ILE A 122 -11.82 -6.08 13.90
C ILE A 122 -11.49 -7.14 12.83
N PRO A 123 -12.36 -7.45 11.85
CA PRO A 123 -12.08 -8.49 10.86
C PRO A 123 -10.87 -8.18 9.99
N ILE A 124 -10.67 -6.89 9.65
CA ILE A 124 -9.53 -6.47 8.84
C ILE A 124 -8.26 -6.55 9.67
N ILE A 125 -8.31 -6.02 10.90
CA ILE A 125 -7.17 -6.05 11.83
C ILE A 125 -6.76 -7.48 12.14
N SER A 126 -7.71 -8.40 12.34
CA SER A 126 -7.41 -9.80 12.62
C SER A 126 -6.69 -10.49 11.45
N VAL A 127 -7.14 -10.26 10.21
CA VAL A 127 -6.47 -10.81 9.01
C VAL A 127 -5.03 -10.29 8.92
N VAL A 128 -4.81 -8.98 9.09
CA VAL A 128 -3.47 -8.39 9.04
C VAL A 128 -2.58 -8.95 10.16
N LEU A 129 -3.08 -9.00 11.41
CA LEU A 129 -2.31 -9.50 12.54
C LEU A 129 -1.96 -10.98 12.42
N VAL A 130 -2.89 -11.82 11.94
CA VAL A 130 -2.64 -13.26 11.77
C VAL A 130 -1.66 -13.51 10.63
N THR A 131 -1.80 -12.81 9.50
CA THR A 131 -0.92 -13.02 8.33
C THR A 131 0.48 -12.48 8.59
N ILE A 132 0.60 -11.22 9.00
CA ILE A 132 1.89 -10.59 9.29
C ILE A 132 2.54 -11.19 10.54
N GLY A 133 1.76 -11.41 11.60
CA GLY A 133 2.24 -12.07 12.81
C GLY A 133 2.69 -13.50 12.56
N GLY A 134 2.01 -14.23 11.67
CA GLY A 134 2.39 -15.58 11.26
C GLY A 134 3.69 -15.62 10.46
N ILE A 135 3.90 -14.66 9.55
CA ILE A 135 5.18 -14.52 8.81
C ILE A 135 6.31 -14.20 9.78
N TYR A 136 6.13 -13.23 10.68
CA TYR A 136 7.19 -12.80 11.60
C TYR A 136 7.45 -13.81 12.72
N GLY A 137 6.43 -14.56 13.15
CA GLY A 137 6.57 -15.66 14.08
C GLY A 137 7.21 -16.91 13.46
N GLY A 138 7.45 -16.92 12.14
CA GLY A 138 8.02 -18.05 11.41
C GLY A 138 7.06 -19.24 11.25
N PHE A 139 5.77 -19.04 11.51
CA PHE A 139 4.75 -20.07 11.37
C PHE A 139 4.37 -20.31 9.91
N PHE A 140 4.40 -19.24 9.09
CA PHE A 140 3.99 -19.28 7.69
C PHE A 140 5.04 -18.61 6.78
N SER A 141 5.26 -19.19 5.61
CA SER A 141 5.83 -18.48 4.48
C SER A 141 4.85 -17.41 3.95
N PRO A 142 5.31 -16.42 3.16
CA PRO A 142 4.42 -15.41 2.57
C PRO A 142 3.28 -16.01 1.72
N VAL A 143 3.52 -17.14 1.06
CA VAL A 143 2.52 -17.84 0.25
C VAL A 143 1.46 -18.50 1.14
N GLU A 144 1.88 -19.18 2.21
CA GLU A 144 0.96 -19.77 3.19
C GLU A 144 0.15 -18.69 3.92
N ALA A 145 0.78 -17.57 4.27
CA ALA A 145 0.12 -16.43 4.89
C ALA A 145 -0.97 -15.84 3.97
N ALA A 146 -0.72 -15.74 2.66
CA ALA A 146 -1.76 -15.33 1.70
C ALA A 146 -2.94 -16.31 1.68
N GLY A 147 -2.68 -17.61 1.72
CA GLY A 147 -3.71 -18.65 1.82
C GLY A 147 -4.55 -18.55 3.11
N VAL A 148 -3.88 -18.38 4.25
CA VAL A 148 -4.55 -18.17 5.55
C VAL A 148 -5.38 -16.89 5.53
N GLY A 149 -4.85 -15.79 4.99
CA GLY A 149 -5.56 -14.52 4.86
C GLY A 149 -6.83 -14.65 4.01
N ALA A 150 -6.73 -15.27 2.83
CA ALA A 150 -7.89 -15.53 1.98
C ALA A 150 -8.93 -16.42 2.68
N GLY A 151 -8.49 -17.48 3.36
CA GLY A 151 -9.35 -18.37 4.13
C GLY A 151 -10.11 -17.65 5.25
N LEU A 152 -9.43 -16.76 6.00
CA LEU A 152 -10.04 -15.95 7.05
C LEU A 152 -11.09 -14.98 6.48
N VAL A 153 -10.81 -14.33 5.36
CA VAL A 153 -11.77 -13.42 4.69
C VAL A 153 -12.99 -14.19 4.19
N ILE A 154 -12.80 -15.36 3.60
CA ILE A 154 -13.91 -16.24 3.17
C ILE A 154 -14.75 -16.69 4.37
N LEU A 155 -14.11 -17.14 5.45
CA LEU A 155 -14.78 -17.54 6.68
C LEU A 155 -15.61 -16.39 7.26
N TYR A 156 -15.04 -15.19 7.30
CA TYR A 156 -15.76 -14.00 7.75
C TYR A 156 -16.97 -13.68 6.85
N GLY A 157 -16.81 -13.76 5.52
CA GLY A 157 -17.91 -13.57 4.57
C GLY A 157 -19.04 -14.60 4.75
N MET A 158 -18.70 -15.85 5.09
CA MET A 158 -19.69 -16.91 5.38
C MET A 158 -20.44 -16.63 6.68
N ILE A 159 -19.74 -16.25 7.76
CA ILE A 159 -20.34 -15.93 9.06
C ILE A 159 -21.28 -14.73 8.95
N THR A 160 -20.88 -13.70 8.21
CA THR A 160 -21.70 -12.50 7.98
C THR A 160 -22.83 -12.70 6.97
N ARG A 161 -22.88 -13.85 6.29
CA ARG A 161 -23.83 -14.18 5.22
C ARG A 161 -23.86 -13.18 4.06
N GLN A 162 -22.75 -12.47 3.84
CA GLN A 162 -22.59 -11.51 2.74
C GLN A 162 -21.89 -12.14 1.53
N LEU A 163 -21.33 -13.34 1.68
CA LEU A 163 -20.62 -14.03 0.62
C LEU A 163 -21.59 -14.61 -0.41
N THR A 164 -21.53 -14.11 -1.64
CA THR A 164 -22.28 -14.64 -2.78
C THR A 164 -21.33 -15.30 -3.78
N LEU A 165 -21.83 -16.27 -4.55
CA LEU A 165 -21.04 -16.91 -5.61
C LEU A 165 -20.57 -15.89 -6.66
N ALA A 166 -21.37 -14.84 -6.92
CA ALA A 166 -20.99 -13.73 -7.77
C ALA A 166 -19.78 -12.98 -7.22
N ALA A 167 -19.78 -12.62 -5.93
CA ALA A 167 -18.67 -11.94 -5.29
C ALA A 167 -17.38 -12.77 -5.29
N ILE A 168 -17.47 -14.09 -5.06
CA ILE A 168 -16.31 -15.00 -5.15
C ILE A 168 -15.75 -15.03 -6.57
N ARG A 169 -16.63 -15.13 -7.58
CA ARG A 169 -16.22 -15.16 -8.99
C ARG A 169 -15.55 -13.84 -9.41
N GLU A 170 -16.09 -12.71 -8.97
CA GLU A 170 -15.53 -11.38 -9.23
C GLU A 170 -14.15 -11.23 -8.57
N ALA A 171 -14.03 -11.54 -7.28
CA ALA A 171 -12.76 -11.51 -6.56
C ALA A 171 -11.71 -12.45 -7.19
N GLY A 172 -12.12 -13.64 -7.64
CA GLY A 172 -11.26 -14.59 -8.36
C GLY A 172 -10.78 -14.03 -9.70
N ARG A 173 -11.67 -13.39 -10.47
CA ARG A 173 -11.30 -12.73 -11.73
C ARG A 173 -10.30 -11.60 -11.49
N ASP A 174 -10.54 -10.75 -10.50
CA ASP A 174 -9.64 -9.65 -10.17
C ASP A 174 -8.27 -10.15 -9.70
N SER A 175 -8.26 -11.23 -8.92
CA SER A 175 -7.03 -11.91 -8.49
C SER A 175 -6.24 -12.46 -9.69
N VAL A 176 -6.92 -13.10 -10.66
CA VAL A 176 -6.29 -13.62 -11.88
C VAL A 176 -5.74 -12.49 -12.76
N VAL A 177 -6.50 -11.41 -12.94
CA VAL A 177 -6.06 -10.25 -13.73
C VAL A 177 -4.82 -9.60 -13.09
N THR A 178 -4.83 -9.41 -11.77
CA THR A 178 -3.68 -8.87 -11.03
C THR A 178 -2.47 -9.79 -11.17
N THR A 179 -2.65 -11.09 -10.96
CA THR A 179 -1.57 -12.08 -11.09
C THR A 179 -1.01 -12.15 -12.50
N ALA A 180 -1.87 -12.13 -13.53
CA ALA A 180 -1.46 -12.16 -14.93
C ALA A 180 -0.65 -10.90 -15.30
N THR A 181 -1.08 -9.73 -14.82
CA THR A 181 -0.36 -8.46 -15.03
C THR A 181 1.02 -8.52 -14.40
N VAL A 182 1.12 -9.00 -13.14
CA VAL A 182 2.40 -9.20 -12.45
C VAL A 182 3.29 -10.17 -13.19
N MET A 183 2.76 -11.33 -13.60
CA MET A 183 3.54 -12.34 -14.33
C MET A 183 4.05 -11.82 -15.67
N LEU A 184 3.25 -11.04 -16.42
CA LEU A 184 3.71 -10.42 -17.66
C LEU A 184 4.87 -9.45 -17.41
N ILE A 185 4.78 -8.61 -16.37
CA ILE A 185 5.89 -7.71 -15.99
C ILE A 185 7.14 -8.51 -15.65
N LEU A 186 7.01 -9.57 -14.86
CA LEU A 186 8.15 -10.42 -14.49
C LEU A 186 8.77 -11.09 -15.72
N ILE A 187 7.96 -11.64 -16.63
CA ILE A 187 8.44 -12.25 -17.87
C ILE A 187 9.19 -11.22 -18.73
N SER A 188 8.61 -10.04 -18.95
CA SER A 188 9.25 -8.98 -19.72
C SER A 188 10.57 -8.51 -19.09
N ALA A 189 10.62 -8.35 -17.76
CA ALA A 189 11.84 -8.00 -17.04
C ALA A 189 12.93 -9.07 -17.19
N HIS A 190 12.58 -10.35 -17.05
CA HIS A 190 13.53 -11.46 -17.18
C HIS A 190 14.03 -11.65 -18.61
N LEU A 191 13.23 -11.32 -19.62
CA LEU A 191 13.66 -11.32 -21.02
C LEU A 191 14.69 -10.22 -21.32
N ILE A 192 14.57 -9.07 -20.66
CA ILE A 192 15.48 -7.92 -20.85
C ILE A 192 16.79 -8.09 -20.06
N ASN A 193 16.77 -8.78 -18.92
CA ASN A 193 17.95 -8.93 -18.05
C ASN A 193 19.21 -9.46 -18.78
N PRO A 194 19.15 -10.56 -19.56
CA PRO A 194 20.31 -11.03 -20.31
C PRO A 194 20.82 -10.02 -21.33
N PHE A 195 19.92 -9.32 -22.03
CA PHE A 195 20.30 -8.29 -22.99
C PHE A 195 21.07 -7.13 -22.31
N LEU A 196 20.60 -6.67 -21.15
CA LEU A 196 21.30 -5.64 -20.38
C LEU A 196 22.66 -6.13 -19.87
N ALA A 197 22.72 -7.38 -19.40
CA ALA A 197 23.95 -8.00 -18.94
C ALA A 197 24.99 -8.14 -20.06
N LEU A 198 24.58 -8.61 -21.24
CA LEU A 198 25.45 -8.73 -22.42
C LEU A 198 25.88 -7.37 -22.98
N SER A 199 25.02 -6.35 -22.86
CA SER A 199 25.34 -4.99 -23.35
C SER A 199 26.27 -4.22 -22.41
N HIS A 200 26.62 -4.78 -21.24
CA HIS A 200 27.44 -4.14 -20.21
C HIS A 200 26.89 -2.79 -19.68
N ILE A 201 25.62 -2.47 -19.97
CA ILE A 201 25.00 -1.19 -19.57
C ILE A 201 25.04 -1.00 -18.04
N PRO A 202 24.65 -1.99 -17.21
CA PRO A 202 24.72 -1.83 -15.75
C PRO A 202 26.13 -1.56 -15.24
N THR A 203 27.14 -2.19 -15.85
CA THR A 203 28.56 -2.01 -15.48
C THR A 203 29.03 -0.60 -15.79
N VAL A 204 28.77 -0.11 -17.01
CA VAL A 204 29.16 1.25 -17.43
C VAL A 204 28.49 2.32 -16.57
N VAL A 205 27.20 2.16 -16.25
CA VAL A 205 26.48 3.08 -15.36
C VAL A 205 27.06 3.04 -13.94
N GLY A 206 27.40 1.86 -13.43
CA GLY A 206 28.02 1.71 -12.11
C GLY A 206 29.40 2.37 -12.02
N GLU A 207 30.24 2.20 -13.04
CA GLU A 207 31.55 2.85 -13.13
C GLU A 207 31.44 4.37 -13.25
N ALA A 208 30.50 4.88 -14.05
CA ALA A 208 30.24 6.31 -14.15
C ALA A 208 29.81 6.92 -12.81
N LEU A 209 28.95 6.23 -12.05
CA LEU A 209 28.57 6.66 -10.71
C LEU A 209 29.74 6.59 -9.72
N ALA A 210 30.58 5.56 -9.81
CA ALA A 210 31.77 5.43 -8.96
C ALA A 210 32.79 6.54 -9.24
N ALA A 211 32.98 6.92 -10.50
CA ALA A 211 33.89 7.98 -10.93
C ALA A 211 33.51 9.38 -10.41
N LEU A 212 32.26 9.58 -9.99
CA LEU A 212 31.80 10.84 -9.41
C LEU A 212 32.29 11.05 -7.96
N HIS A 213 32.85 10.03 -7.29
CA HIS A 213 33.43 10.11 -5.94
C HIS A 213 32.50 10.75 -4.88
N LEU A 214 31.19 10.60 -5.03
CA LEU A 214 30.18 11.24 -4.18
C LEU A 214 30.01 10.59 -2.78
N GLY A 215 30.68 9.47 -2.54
CA GLY A 215 30.49 8.65 -1.34
C GLY A 215 29.11 8.00 -1.27
N VAL A 216 28.86 7.23 -0.21
CA VAL A 216 27.64 6.40 -0.07
C VAL A 216 26.35 7.25 -0.11
N TYR A 217 26.31 8.35 0.66
CA TYR A 217 25.13 9.20 0.75
C TYR A 217 24.89 10.02 -0.52
N GLY A 218 25.95 10.47 -1.20
CA GLY A 218 25.81 11.22 -2.43
C GLY A 218 25.33 10.34 -3.59
N THR A 219 25.85 9.12 -3.72
CA THR A 219 25.34 8.14 -4.70
C THR A 219 23.88 7.77 -4.42
N LEU A 220 23.53 7.54 -3.15
CA LEU A 220 22.14 7.26 -2.77
C LEU A 220 21.20 8.42 -3.14
N ALA A 221 21.61 9.67 -2.90
CA ALA A 221 20.81 10.85 -3.25
C ALA A 221 20.55 10.94 -4.76
N VAL A 222 21.55 10.65 -5.59
CA VAL A 222 21.40 10.62 -7.06
C VAL A 222 20.39 9.55 -7.49
N ILE A 223 20.50 8.33 -6.94
CA ILE A 223 19.56 7.24 -7.24
C ILE A 223 18.13 7.63 -6.85
N LEU A 224 17.95 8.19 -5.64
CA LEU A 224 16.63 8.65 -5.17
C LEU A 224 16.05 9.76 -6.04
N LEU A 225 16.88 10.68 -6.52
CA LEU A 225 16.43 11.78 -7.39
C LEU A 225 16.02 11.27 -8.76
N ILE A 226 16.77 10.34 -9.34
CA ILE A 226 16.39 9.66 -10.59
C ILE A 226 15.06 8.92 -10.40
N TYR A 227 14.91 8.16 -9.31
CA TYR A 227 13.66 7.46 -9.01
C TYR A 227 12.48 8.39 -8.74
N MET A 228 12.70 9.55 -8.12
CA MET A 228 11.66 10.56 -7.92
C MET A 228 11.16 11.11 -9.26
N VAL A 229 12.08 11.50 -10.15
CA VAL A 229 11.71 11.99 -11.49
C VAL A 229 11.01 10.88 -12.29
N LEU A 230 11.58 9.68 -12.29
CA LEU A 230 11.03 8.53 -13.00
C LEU A 230 9.62 8.17 -12.46
N GLY A 231 9.41 8.24 -11.16
CA GLY A 231 8.12 8.02 -10.52
C GLY A 231 7.05 9.07 -10.82
N CYS A 232 7.41 10.23 -11.37
CA CYS A 232 6.44 11.18 -11.92
C CYS A 232 5.88 10.74 -13.29
N PHE A 233 6.60 9.90 -14.03
CA PHE A 233 6.23 9.44 -15.38
C PHE A 233 5.80 7.98 -15.42
N LEU A 234 6.44 7.12 -14.62
CA LEU A 234 6.09 5.72 -14.51
C LEU A 234 4.94 5.55 -13.51
N GLU A 235 3.90 4.88 -13.96
CA GLU A 235 2.79 4.51 -13.09
C GLU A 235 3.28 3.55 -12.01
N GLY A 236 2.93 3.83 -10.75
CA GLY A 236 3.24 2.92 -9.64
C GLY A 236 2.52 1.61 -9.87
N PHE A 237 3.25 0.49 -9.85
CA PHE A 237 2.67 -0.84 -10.03
C PHE A 237 1.48 -1.05 -9.07
N ALA A 238 0.26 -1.08 -9.64
CA ALA A 238 -1.04 -1.46 -9.04
C ALA A 238 -1.61 -0.66 -7.84
#